data_AF-A0AAV2IMN5-F1
#
_entry.id   AF-A0AAV2IMN5-F1
#
_cell.length_a   1.000
_cell.length_b   1.000
_cell.length_c   1.000
_cell.angle_alpha   90.00
_cell.angle_beta   90.00
_cell.angle_gamma   90.00
#
_symmetry.space_group_name_H-M   'P 1'
#
loop_
_entity.id
_entity.type
_entity.pdbx_description
1 polymer ?
#
loop_
_entity_poly.entity_id
_entity_poly.type
_entity_poly.pdbx_seq_one_letter_code
_entity_poly.pdbx_strand_id
1 'polypeptide(L)'
;MFIYQLGALNWKYVYNRPISIGYTINGEVIDTGLGNSLDVTNLPKLHGISGHQGVMLFQIGQLASPEDKCQRYVCQHSRLMSNRQYQSDIAQLYKCPCTADRLGLQWNLCERRGEQNDIECYAISSTAKRRLLQGNIRNKARTGRAETKNGTLTNATVFVGFAAVEGDYAKFQVTLSSTSNTMVLFADDLDVTNDFYAQDNYSSSTGYMNIRRENRNNVTTVVAVFPWGKAGVSIKDSLGVKSLKLEMEVDKSLQDRTRGLLGNFNMNKNDEFQLQDGTVLSQNLTERQIFYLFAKTYVSPADSIFNFVDENVSRIACQNMEPIFRDEFNPADLSRAVEFCGNQNDACIFDYILTGDETFAQNTRDSQNEMEAIMQSLNNTSPTLELIIWSGFSNNRWVVYELITITIQVVARDEDGDDVMYELVGDSDQTTVSQNGTVTYFPSLQSLPVLG
;
A
#
# COMPACT_ATOMS: atom_id res chain seq x y z
N MET A 1 29.89 30.67 -5.94
CA MET A 1 30.49 31.96 -6.35
C MET A 1 31.85 32.04 -5.68
N PHE A 2 32.94 32.00 -6.44
CA PHE A 2 34.29 32.19 -5.89
C PHE A 2 34.73 33.62 -6.19
N ILE A 3 35.04 34.40 -5.15
CA ILE A 3 35.48 35.79 -5.28
C ILE A 3 36.94 35.84 -4.86
N TYR A 4 37.82 36.22 -5.78
CA TYR A 4 39.23 36.44 -5.48
C TYR A 4 39.45 37.94 -5.20
N GLN A 5 40.25 38.26 -4.19
CA GLN A 5 40.67 39.65 -3.95
C GLN A 5 41.66 40.09 -5.04
N LEU A 6 41.39 41.24 -5.64
CA LEU A 6 42.22 41.87 -6.65
C LEU A 6 43.66 42.03 -6.11
N GLY A 7 44.62 41.38 -6.76
CA GLY A 7 46.06 41.43 -6.39
C GLY A 7 46.52 40.42 -5.34
N ALA A 8 45.64 39.59 -4.77
CA ALA A 8 46.01 38.62 -3.72
C ALA A 8 46.51 37.26 -4.25
N LEU A 9 46.34 36.99 -5.56
CA LEU A 9 46.69 35.71 -6.18
C LEU A 9 48.14 35.74 -6.70
N ASN A 10 49.07 35.25 -5.90
CA ASN A 10 50.52 35.22 -6.20
C ASN A 10 50.98 33.93 -6.89
N TRP A 11 50.11 33.25 -7.62
CA TRP A 11 50.42 31.96 -8.23
C TRP A 11 51.36 32.14 -9.41
N LYS A 12 52.53 31.49 -9.34
CA LYS A 12 53.43 31.35 -10.48
C LYS A 12 53.12 30.01 -11.16
N TYR A 13 53.01 30.02 -12.48
CA TYR A 13 52.88 28.79 -13.25
C TYR A 13 54.12 27.93 -13.01
N VAL A 14 53.92 26.71 -12.52
CA VAL A 14 54.98 25.73 -12.32
C VAL A 14 54.78 24.63 -13.36
N TYR A 15 55.76 24.48 -14.24
CA TYR A 15 55.74 23.46 -15.29
C TYR A 15 55.55 22.07 -14.64
N ASN A 16 54.62 21.27 -15.19
CA ASN A 16 54.20 19.95 -14.69
C ASN A 16 53.42 19.89 -13.36
N ARG A 17 52.96 21.02 -12.78
CA ARG A 17 52.01 20.97 -11.66
C ARG A 17 50.57 20.93 -12.20
N PRO A 18 49.78 19.86 -11.95
CA PRO A 18 48.39 19.83 -12.35
C PRO A 18 47.57 20.84 -11.54
N ILE A 19 46.84 21.70 -12.23
CA ILE A 19 45.92 22.70 -11.68
C ILE A 19 44.57 22.50 -12.37
N SER A 20 43.55 22.15 -11.59
CA SER A 20 42.19 21.99 -12.08
C SER A 20 41.35 23.22 -11.70
N ILE A 21 40.66 23.81 -12.67
CA ILE A 21 39.73 24.93 -12.44
C ILE A 21 38.40 24.57 -13.07
N GLY A 22 37.42 24.34 -12.21
CA GLY A 22 36.15 23.78 -12.61
C GLY A 22 35.15 23.78 -11.48
N TYR A 23 34.02 23.13 -11.71
CA TYR A 23 33.02 22.88 -10.69
C TYR A 23 32.64 21.40 -10.70
N THR A 24 32.20 20.88 -9.56
CA THR A 24 31.79 19.49 -9.42
C THR A 24 30.27 19.37 -9.48
N ILE A 25 29.78 18.43 -10.28
CA ILE A 25 28.36 18.03 -10.30
C ILE A 25 28.30 16.51 -10.19
N ASN A 26 27.55 16.00 -9.22
CA ASN A 26 27.34 14.56 -9.00
C ASN A 26 28.64 13.73 -8.95
N GLY A 27 29.72 14.31 -8.40
CA GLY A 27 31.02 13.66 -8.28
C GLY A 27 31.92 13.77 -9.52
N GLU A 28 31.42 14.27 -10.64
CA GLU A 28 32.23 14.56 -11.83
C GLU A 28 32.76 16.00 -11.81
N VAL A 29 34.06 16.16 -12.10
CA VAL A 29 34.72 17.47 -12.22
C VAL A 29 34.54 17.97 -13.66
N ILE A 30 33.82 19.08 -13.82
CA ILE A 30 33.70 19.77 -15.11
C ILE A 30 34.76 20.86 -15.18
N ASP A 31 35.79 20.66 -16.02
CA ASP A 31 36.84 21.64 -16.28
C ASP A 31 36.29 22.80 -17.13
N THR A 32 36.59 24.02 -16.71
CA THR A 32 36.19 25.25 -17.42
C THR A 32 37.11 25.58 -18.60
N GLY A 33 38.08 24.72 -18.92
CA GLY A 33 39.06 24.90 -19.98
C GLY A 33 40.24 25.78 -19.59
N LEU A 34 40.23 26.31 -18.37
CA LEU A 34 41.31 27.14 -17.81
C LEU A 34 42.32 26.29 -17.02
N GLY A 35 42.00 25.04 -16.71
CA GLY A 35 42.91 24.10 -16.05
C GLY A 35 44.23 23.92 -16.83
N ASN A 36 45.34 23.78 -16.10
CA ASN A 36 46.68 23.54 -16.64
C ASN A 36 47.20 24.56 -17.68
N SER A 37 46.56 25.74 -17.78
CA SER A 37 46.96 26.79 -18.73
C SER A 37 47.80 27.89 -18.06
N LEU A 38 48.51 28.68 -18.88
CA LEU A 38 49.18 29.91 -18.40
C LEU A 38 48.16 30.97 -17.92
N ASP A 39 46.92 30.88 -18.41
CA ASP A 39 45.85 31.84 -18.13
C ASP A 39 45.40 31.81 -16.66
N VAL A 40 45.65 30.70 -15.95
CA VAL A 40 45.47 30.58 -14.50
C VAL A 40 46.20 31.67 -13.73
N THR A 41 47.41 32.05 -14.19
CA THR A 41 48.21 33.09 -13.50
C THR A 41 47.69 34.50 -13.75
N ASN A 42 46.85 34.68 -14.78
CA ASN A 42 46.26 35.96 -15.17
C ASN A 42 44.80 36.11 -14.72
N LEU A 43 44.20 35.12 -14.05
CA LEU A 43 42.84 35.18 -13.51
C LEU A 43 42.49 36.50 -12.78
N PRO A 44 43.37 37.09 -11.94
CA PRO A 44 43.08 38.36 -11.26
C PRO A 44 42.96 39.56 -12.22
N LYS A 45 43.48 39.46 -13.44
CA LYS A 45 43.54 40.53 -14.44
C LYS A 45 42.58 40.31 -15.61
N LEU A 46 42.05 39.10 -15.77
CA LEU A 46 41.07 38.78 -16.80
C LEU A 46 39.72 39.43 -16.48
N HIS A 47 39.15 40.12 -17.47
CA HIS A 47 37.74 40.50 -17.43
C HIS A 47 36.92 39.24 -17.71
N GLY A 48 36.32 38.67 -16.65
CA GLY A 48 35.37 37.59 -16.82
C GLY A 48 34.07 38.07 -17.47
N ILE A 49 33.12 37.16 -17.70
CA ILE A 49 31.78 37.48 -18.26
C ILE A 49 30.97 38.49 -17.42
N SER A 50 31.43 38.77 -16.20
CA SER A 50 30.87 39.78 -15.29
C SER A 50 31.24 41.22 -15.66
N GLY A 51 32.24 41.41 -16.54
CA GLY A 51 32.82 42.72 -16.86
C GLY A 51 33.82 43.26 -15.83
N HIS A 52 34.01 42.59 -14.68
CA HIS A 52 34.95 43.02 -13.64
C HIS A 52 36.24 42.18 -13.64
N GLN A 53 37.39 42.83 -13.41
CA GLN A 53 38.69 42.15 -13.32
C GLN A 53 38.74 41.20 -12.12
N GLY A 54 39.22 39.98 -12.34
CA GLY A 54 39.35 39.00 -11.26
C GLY A 54 38.05 38.30 -10.84
N VAL A 55 36.93 38.60 -11.51
CA VAL A 55 35.62 38.01 -11.21
C VAL A 55 35.11 37.22 -12.42
N MET A 56 35.18 35.90 -12.31
CA MET A 56 34.55 34.99 -13.26
C MET A 56 33.26 34.43 -12.67
N LEU A 57 32.16 34.63 -13.38
CA LEU A 57 30.92 33.90 -13.12
C LEU A 57 30.86 32.71 -14.08
N PHE A 58 30.42 31.57 -13.55
CA PHE A 58 30.12 30.39 -14.34
C PHE A 58 28.62 30.15 -14.20
N GLN A 59 27.92 29.99 -15.32
CA GLN A 59 26.51 29.62 -15.31
C GLN A 59 26.41 28.13 -14.94
N ILE A 60 26.16 27.86 -13.67
CA ILE A 60 26.07 26.50 -13.07
C ILE A 60 24.73 25.79 -13.36
N GLY A 61 23.92 26.38 -14.24
CA GLY A 61 22.60 25.90 -14.65
C GLY A 61 21.71 27.07 -15.06
N GLN A 62 20.77 26.81 -15.96
CA GLN A 62 19.66 27.72 -16.25
C GLN A 62 18.46 27.20 -15.45
N LEU A 63 17.96 27.99 -14.49
CA LEU A 63 16.65 27.73 -13.91
C LEU A 63 15.64 27.93 -15.03
N ALA A 64 15.21 26.84 -15.66
CA ALA A 64 14.20 26.88 -16.70
C ALA A 64 12.97 27.61 -16.13
N SER A 65 12.57 28.69 -16.78
CA SER A 65 11.37 29.43 -16.40
C SER A 65 10.17 28.48 -16.41
N PRO A 66 9.09 28.77 -15.66
CA PRO A 66 7.86 27.99 -15.76
C PRO A 66 7.38 27.82 -17.21
N GLU A 67 7.55 28.86 -18.04
CA GLU A 67 7.27 28.82 -19.48
C GLU A 67 8.22 27.87 -20.23
N ASP A 68 9.53 27.90 -19.97
CA ASP A 68 10.48 26.97 -20.62
C ASP A 68 10.22 25.50 -20.23
N LYS A 69 9.87 25.24 -18.96
CA LYS A 69 9.53 23.89 -18.48
C LYS A 69 8.24 23.39 -19.12
N CYS A 70 7.23 24.26 -19.19
CA CYS A 70 5.95 23.97 -19.84
C CYS A 70 6.16 23.68 -21.33
N GLN A 71 6.91 24.55 -22.01
CA GLN A 71 7.15 24.44 -23.44
C GLN A 71 8.00 23.21 -23.78
N ARG A 72 8.98 22.86 -22.94
CA ARG A 72 9.77 21.63 -23.08
C ARG A 72 8.92 20.37 -22.85
N TYR A 73 8.02 20.39 -21.88
CA TYR A 73 7.04 19.30 -21.65
C TYR A 73 6.11 19.13 -22.85
N VAL A 74 5.52 20.23 -23.34
CA VAL A 74 4.62 20.23 -24.52
C VAL A 74 5.36 19.74 -25.77
N CYS A 75 6.61 20.15 -25.99
CA CYS A 75 7.42 19.67 -27.12
C CYS A 75 7.74 18.18 -27.01
N GLN A 76 8.12 17.69 -25.83
CA GLN A 76 8.42 16.27 -25.58
C GLN A 76 7.19 15.37 -25.72
N HIS A 77 6.00 15.91 -25.42
CA HIS A 77 4.73 15.19 -25.50
C HIS A 77 3.86 15.65 -26.68
N SER A 78 4.45 16.29 -27.68
CA SER A 78 3.74 16.83 -28.85
C SER A 78 2.92 15.78 -29.60
N ARG A 79 3.30 14.51 -29.53
CA ARG A 79 2.54 13.37 -30.09
C ARG A 79 1.18 13.17 -29.42
N LEU A 80 1.06 13.51 -28.14
CA LEU A 80 -0.19 13.44 -27.39
C LEU A 80 -1.18 14.50 -27.88
N MET A 81 -0.69 15.66 -28.33
CA MET A 81 -1.54 16.72 -28.90
C MET A 81 -2.27 16.28 -30.17
N SER A 82 -1.70 15.36 -30.95
CA SER A 82 -2.34 14.75 -32.13
C SER A 82 -3.07 13.43 -31.87
N ASN A 83 -2.98 12.89 -30.64
CA ASN A 83 -3.60 11.61 -30.29
C ASN A 83 -5.07 11.82 -29.95
N ARG A 84 -5.98 11.17 -30.70
CA ARG A 84 -7.44 11.31 -30.50
C ARG A 84 -7.92 10.83 -29.14
N GLN A 85 -7.34 9.77 -28.60
CA GLN A 85 -7.72 9.24 -27.29
C GLN A 85 -7.31 10.25 -26.21
N TYR A 86 -6.07 10.71 -26.24
CA TYR A 86 -5.58 11.71 -25.29
C TYR A 86 -6.37 13.04 -25.36
N GLN A 87 -6.74 13.49 -26.57
CA GLN A 87 -7.59 14.68 -26.74
C GLN A 87 -9.01 14.46 -26.20
N SER A 88 -9.56 13.25 -26.35
CA SER A 88 -10.83 12.87 -25.75
C SER A 88 -10.74 12.87 -24.22
N ASP A 89 -9.70 12.28 -23.65
CA ASP A 89 -9.50 12.19 -22.20
C ASP A 89 -9.27 13.59 -21.59
N ILE A 90 -8.47 14.45 -22.23
CA ILE A 90 -8.30 15.86 -21.83
C ILE A 90 -9.61 16.64 -21.93
N ALA A 91 -10.43 16.41 -22.97
CA ALA A 91 -11.72 17.09 -23.12
C ALA A 91 -12.72 16.67 -22.03
N GLN A 92 -12.53 15.50 -21.42
CA GLN A 92 -13.34 14.99 -20.32
C GLN A 92 -12.84 15.49 -18.94
N LEU A 93 -11.59 15.95 -18.83
CA LEU A 93 -11.07 16.57 -17.60
C LEU A 93 -11.70 17.94 -17.35
N TYR A 94 -12.05 18.20 -16.09
CA TYR A 94 -12.53 19.52 -15.69
C TYR A 94 -11.40 20.54 -15.86
N LYS A 95 -11.62 21.57 -16.68
CA LYS A 95 -10.60 22.58 -16.95
C LYS A 95 -10.18 23.22 -15.63
N CYS A 96 -8.90 23.06 -15.27
CA CYS A 96 -8.33 23.78 -14.13
C CYS A 96 -8.63 25.27 -14.29
N PRO A 97 -9.20 25.93 -13.26
CA PRO A 97 -9.46 27.36 -13.35
C PRO A 97 -8.11 28.08 -13.54
N CYS A 98 -8.03 28.94 -14.55
CA CYS A 98 -6.77 29.61 -14.88
C CYS A 98 -6.36 30.68 -13.83
N THR A 99 -7.17 30.91 -12.81
CA THR A 99 -6.98 31.92 -11.76
C THR A 99 -7.57 31.45 -10.43
N ALA A 100 -6.94 31.80 -9.31
CA ALA A 100 -7.36 31.41 -7.96
C ALA A 100 -8.79 31.86 -7.60
N ASP A 101 -9.23 33.02 -8.09
CA ASP A 101 -10.58 33.58 -7.84
C ASP A 101 -11.73 32.70 -8.38
N ARG A 102 -11.41 31.77 -9.28
CA ARG A 102 -12.38 30.86 -9.89
C ARG A 102 -12.43 29.48 -9.22
N LEU A 103 -11.66 29.26 -8.16
CA LEU A 103 -11.62 27.99 -7.43
C LEU A 103 -12.93 27.70 -6.67
N GLY A 104 -13.74 28.70 -6.32
CA GLY A 104 -15.11 28.50 -5.79
C GLY A 104 -15.22 27.49 -4.63
N LEU A 105 -16.45 27.03 -4.31
CA LEU A 105 -16.69 26.01 -3.26
C LEU A 105 -16.43 24.57 -3.72
N GLN A 106 -16.03 24.39 -4.99
CA GLN A 106 -15.86 23.10 -5.62
C GLN A 106 -14.43 22.57 -5.49
N TRP A 107 -13.50 23.41 -5.03
CA TRP A 107 -12.09 23.11 -4.88
C TRP A 107 -11.65 23.41 -3.45
N ASN A 108 -11.00 22.45 -2.82
CA ASN A 108 -10.43 22.54 -1.48
C ASN A 108 -8.92 22.75 -1.60
N LEU A 109 -8.37 23.69 -0.83
CA LEU A 109 -6.93 23.79 -0.64
C LEU A 109 -6.47 22.53 0.10
N CYS A 110 -5.64 21.71 -0.56
CA CYS A 110 -5.12 20.47 -0.01
C CYS A 110 -3.77 20.68 0.66
N GLU A 111 -2.92 21.50 0.06
CA GLU A 111 -1.55 21.69 0.52
C GLU A 111 -1.03 23.05 0.07
N ARG A 112 -0.12 23.64 0.85
CA ARG A 112 0.76 24.71 0.40
C ARG A 112 2.19 24.18 0.41
N ARG A 113 2.94 24.39 -0.67
CA ARG A 113 4.33 23.95 -0.83
C ARG A 113 5.20 25.04 -1.45
N GLY A 114 6.50 24.80 -1.53
CA GLY A 114 7.50 25.78 -1.94
C GLY A 114 8.20 26.43 -0.73
N GLU A 115 9.39 26.98 -0.92
CA GLU A 115 10.23 27.52 0.17
C GLU A 115 9.55 28.64 0.98
N GLN A 116 8.51 29.26 0.42
CA GLN A 116 7.69 30.29 1.09
C GLN A 116 6.19 29.96 1.12
N ASN A 117 5.80 28.68 0.91
CA ASN A 117 4.40 28.28 0.75
C ASN A 117 3.67 29.00 -0.41
N ASP A 118 4.41 29.38 -1.44
CA ASP A 118 3.95 30.13 -2.61
C ASP A 118 3.19 29.28 -3.63
N ILE A 119 3.19 27.96 -3.47
CA ILE A 119 2.47 27.02 -4.32
C ILE A 119 1.27 26.48 -3.56
N GLU A 120 0.07 26.93 -3.93
CA GLU A 120 -1.18 26.44 -3.36
C GLU A 120 -1.76 25.31 -4.23
N CYS A 121 -1.80 24.10 -3.67
CA CYS A 121 -2.34 22.91 -4.31
C CYS A 121 -3.81 22.73 -3.93
N TYR A 122 -4.70 22.88 -4.90
CA TYR A 122 -6.14 22.65 -4.72
C TYR A 122 -6.56 21.32 -5.35
N ALA A 123 -7.44 20.58 -4.67
CA ALA A 123 -8.13 19.43 -5.25
C ALA A 123 -9.64 19.64 -5.22
N ILE A 124 -10.35 18.96 -6.11
CA ILE A 124 -11.82 19.01 -6.14
C ILE A 124 -12.37 18.52 -4.79
N SER A 125 -13.31 19.27 -4.21
CA SER A 125 -13.90 18.97 -2.91
C SER A 125 -14.60 17.62 -2.93
N SER A 126 -14.60 16.90 -1.80
CA SER A 126 -15.26 15.60 -1.69
C SER A 126 -16.76 15.66 -2.05
N THR A 127 -17.42 16.78 -1.81
CA THR A 127 -18.81 17.03 -2.21
C THR A 127 -18.96 17.23 -3.71
N ALA A 128 -18.06 17.97 -4.36
CA ALA A 128 -18.04 18.10 -5.82
C ALA A 128 -17.64 16.77 -6.49
N LYS A 129 -16.71 16.02 -5.91
CA LYS A 129 -16.29 14.68 -6.34
C LYS A 129 -17.45 13.68 -6.29
N ARG A 130 -18.23 13.65 -5.20
CA ARG A 130 -19.45 12.81 -5.08
C ARG A 130 -20.56 13.20 -6.05
N ARG A 131 -20.71 14.49 -6.37
CA ARG A 131 -21.73 14.97 -7.31
C ARG A 131 -21.35 14.73 -8.77
N LEU A 132 -20.07 14.79 -9.10
CA LEU A 132 -19.56 14.83 -10.49
C LEU A 132 -18.87 13.53 -10.93
N LEU A 133 -18.42 12.68 -9.99
CA LEU A 133 -17.89 11.33 -10.25
C LEU A 133 -18.88 10.29 -9.71
N GLN A 134 -20.07 10.25 -10.28
CA GLN A 134 -21.12 9.27 -9.97
C GLN A 134 -20.76 7.82 -10.35
N GLY A 135 -19.53 7.57 -10.84
CA GLY A 135 -19.06 6.29 -11.36
C GLY A 135 -18.09 5.54 -10.44
N ASN A 136 -17.99 5.82 -9.13
CA ASN A 136 -17.32 4.87 -8.24
C ASN A 136 -18.22 3.64 -8.07
N ILE A 137 -18.08 2.73 -9.02
CA ILE A 137 -18.67 1.40 -8.98
C ILE A 137 -18.04 0.65 -7.80
N ARG A 138 -18.87 0.23 -6.84
CA ARG A 138 -18.40 -0.52 -5.67
C ARG A 138 -17.77 -1.84 -6.11
N ASN A 139 -16.75 -2.29 -5.39
CA ASN A 139 -16.24 -3.66 -5.51
C ASN A 139 -17.40 -4.66 -5.46
N LYS A 140 -17.36 -5.69 -6.31
CA LYS A 140 -18.42 -6.68 -6.44
C LYS A 140 -17.86 -8.06 -6.18
N ALA A 141 -18.55 -8.81 -5.33
CA ALA A 141 -18.35 -10.24 -5.22
C ALA A 141 -19.45 -10.95 -6.01
N ARG A 142 -19.09 -12.07 -6.61
CA ARG A 142 -20.01 -12.99 -7.29
C ARG A 142 -20.09 -14.28 -6.49
N THR A 143 -21.31 -14.72 -6.25
CA THR A 143 -21.58 -16.00 -5.61
C THR A 143 -22.14 -17.02 -6.61
N GLY A 144 -21.84 -18.29 -6.35
CA GLY A 144 -22.41 -19.46 -7.03
C GLY A 144 -23.04 -20.40 -6.00
N ARG A 145 -23.82 -21.39 -6.45
CA ARG A 145 -24.40 -22.40 -5.55
C ARG A 145 -23.30 -23.35 -5.07
N ALA A 146 -23.29 -23.66 -3.78
CA ALA A 146 -22.41 -24.68 -3.24
C ALA A 146 -22.88 -26.07 -3.70
N GLU A 147 -21.93 -27.00 -3.77
CA GLU A 147 -22.18 -28.41 -4.05
C GLU A 147 -22.05 -29.23 -2.76
N THR A 148 -22.85 -30.28 -2.63
CA THR A 148 -22.60 -31.30 -1.61
C THR A 148 -21.36 -32.11 -1.96
N LYS A 149 -20.88 -32.92 -1.02
CA LYS A 149 -19.85 -33.95 -1.26
C LYS A 149 -20.13 -34.84 -2.49
N ASN A 150 -21.40 -35.02 -2.84
CA ASN A 150 -21.84 -35.85 -3.97
C ASN A 150 -22.04 -35.04 -5.27
N GLY A 151 -21.72 -33.74 -5.29
CA GLY A 151 -21.87 -32.86 -6.45
C GLY A 151 -23.29 -32.31 -6.65
N THR A 152 -24.19 -32.49 -5.69
CA THR A 152 -25.57 -31.95 -5.80
C THR A 152 -25.60 -30.49 -5.36
N LEU A 153 -26.22 -29.60 -6.13
CA LEU A 153 -26.35 -28.19 -5.75
C LEU A 153 -27.24 -28.01 -4.51
N THR A 154 -26.81 -27.14 -3.59
CA THR A 154 -27.48 -26.88 -2.30
C THR A 154 -28.16 -25.51 -2.28
N ASN A 155 -28.86 -25.20 -1.19
CA ASN A 155 -29.40 -23.85 -0.95
C ASN A 155 -28.38 -22.92 -0.26
N ALA A 156 -27.09 -23.20 -0.42
CA ALA A 156 -25.99 -22.39 0.07
C ALA A 156 -25.21 -21.76 -1.08
N THR A 157 -24.45 -20.72 -0.78
CA THR A 157 -23.64 -20.01 -1.78
C THR A 157 -22.19 -19.93 -1.39
N VAL A 158 -21.30 -20.01 -2.38
CA VAL A 158 -19.85 -19.81 -2.25
C VAL A 158 -19.40 -18.66 -3.13
N PHE A 159 -18.29 -18.00 -2.79
CA PHE A 159 -17.68 -17.01 -3.68
C PHE A 159 -17.04 -17.70 -4.89
N VAL A 160 -17.34 -17.19 -6.08
CA VAL A 160 -16.84 -17.70 -7.37
C VAL A 160 -16.24 -16.59 -8.23
N GLY A 161 -16.27 -15.36 -7.74
CA GLY A 161 -15.56 -14.27 -8.38
C GLY A 161 -15.54 -13.02 -7.52
N PHE A 162 -14.55 -12.19 -7.76
CA PHE A 162 -14.41 -10.88 -7.16
C PHE A 162 -13.91 -9.90 -8.22
N ALA A 163 -14.42 -8.69 -8.18
CA ALA A 163 -13.99 -7.62 -9.04
C ALA A 163 -13.89 -6.31 -8.24
N ALA A 164 -12.83 -5.56 -8.53
CA ALA A 164 -12.52 -4.29 -7.89
C ALA A 164 -12.06 -3.28 -8.91
N VAL A 165 -12.34 -2.01 -8.63
CA VAL A 165 -12.13 -0.91 -9.56
C VAL A 165 -11.75 0.34 -8.79
N GLU A 166 -10.78 1.07 -9.31
CA GLU A 166 -10.43 2.40 -8.83
C GLU A 166 -10.61 3.40 -9.97
N GLY A 167 -11.68 4.20 -9.88
CA GLY A 167 -12.06 5.11 -10.96
C GLY A 167 -12.35 4.35 -12.27
N ASP A 168 -11.85 4.87 -13.37
CA ASP A 168 -11.93 4.31 -14.72
C ASP A 168 -10.60 3.73 -15.23
N TYR A 169 -9.55 3.78 -14.42
CA TYR A 169 -8.17 3.52 -14.84
C TYR A 169 -7.53 2.27 -14.22
N ALA A 170 -8.12 1.68 -13.17
CA ALA A 170 -7.65 0.42 -12.59
C ALA A 170 -8.82 -0.54 -12.38
N LYS A 171 -8.68 -1.76 -12.89
CA LYS A 171 -9.66 -2.83 -12.75
C LYS A 171 -8.96 -4.16 -12.46
N PHE A 172 -9.39 -4.80 -11.39
CA PHE A 172 -9.02 -6.16 -11.06
C PHE A 172 -10.24 -7.05 -11.13
N GLN A 173 -10.07 -8.24 -11.69
CA GLN A 173 -11.09 -9.28 -11.62
C GLN A 173 -10.42 -10.64 -11.45
N VAL A 174 -10.99 -11.42 -10.54
CA VAL A 174 -10.74 -12.85 -10.40
C VAL A 174 -12.05 -13.60 -10.50
N THR A 175 -12.03 -14.72 -11.20
CA THR A 175 -13.16 -15.66 -11.22
C THR A 175 -12.65 -17.07 -11.07
N LEU A 176 -13.48 -17.93 -10.50
CA LEU A 176 -13.22 -19.35 -10.45
C LEU A 176 -13.41 -19.95 -11.85
N SER A 177 -12.48 -20.79 -12.30
CA SER A 177 -12.59 -21.52 -13.55
C SER A 177 -13.80 -22.45 -13.58
N SER A 178 -14.22 -22.88 -14.78
CA SER A 178 -15.34 -23.81 -14.97
C SER A 178 -15.14 -25.18 -14.31
N THR A 179 -13.90 -25.57 -14.05
CA THR A 179 -13.52 -26.81 -13.33
C THR A 179 -13.40 -26.59 -11.81
N SER A 180 -13.57 -25.36 -11.33
CA SER A 180 -13.47 -24.99 -9.92
C SER A 180 -12.12 -25.23 -9.25
N ASN A 181 -11.04 -25.34 -10.03
CA ASN A 181 -9.71 -25.73 -9.55
C ASN A 181 -8.61 -24.68 -9.80
N THR A 182 -8.89 -23.65 -10.60
CA THR A 182 -7.97 -22.54 -10.88
C THR A 182 -8.69 -21.19 -10.85
N MET A 183 -7.92 -20.13 -10.62
CA MET A 183 -8.35 -18.74 -10.74
C MET A 183 -8.15 -18.26 -12.18
N VAL A 184 -9.07 -17.46 -12.67
CA VAL A 184 -8.97 -16.74 -13.96
C VAL A 184 -8.88 -15.26 -13.62
N LEU A 185 -7.81 -14.62 -14.07
CA LEU A 185 -7.37 -13.29 -13.61
C LEU A 185 -7.35 -12.28 -14.76
N PHE A 186 -7.96 -11.12 -14.51
CA PHE A 186 -7.92 -9.98 -15.41
C PHE A 186 -7.39 -8.73 -14.69
N ALA A 187 -6.52 -8.00 -15.38
CA ALA A 187 -5.91 -6.76 -14.95
C ALA A 187 -6.11 -5.71 -16.04
N ASP A 188 -6.88 -4.65 -15.78
CA ASP A 188 -7.25 -3.64 -16.78
C ASP A 188 -7.75 -4.27 -18.09
N ASP A 189 -8.67 -5.23 -17.94
CA ASP A 189 -9.28 -6.01 -19.02
C ASP A 189 -8.31 -6.94 -19.79
N LEU A 190 -7.04 -7.06 -19.37
CA LEU A 190 -6.08 -8.03 -19.90
C LEU A 190 -6.10 -9.34 -19.10
N ASP A 191 -6.26 -10.48 -19.79
CA ASP A 191 -6.11 -11.80 -19.17
C ASP A 191 -4.65 -12.06 -18.82
N VAL A 192 -4.36 -12.20 -17.52
CA VAL A 192 -3.02 -12.45 -16.99
C VAL A 192 -2.88 -13.85 -16.38
N THR A 193 -3.87 -14.72 -16.59
CA THR A 193 -3.97 -16.04 -15.94
C THR A 193 -2.76 -16.92 -16.24
N ASN A 194 -2.37 -17.01 -17.52
CA ASN A 194 -1.27 -17.89 -17.94
C ASN A 194 0.07 -17.44 -17.35
N ASP A 195 0.37 -16.15 -17.38
CA ASP A 195 1.62 -15.60 -16.84
C ASP A 195 1.69 -15.76 -15.32
N PHE A 196 0.55 -15.58 -14.63
CA PHE A 196 0.43 -15.80 -13.19
C PHE A 196 0.80 -17.24 -12.78
N TYR A 197 0.32 -18.24 -13.52
CA TYR A 197 0.63 -19.64 -13.22
C TYR A 197 1.99 -20.11 -13.76
N ALA A 198 2.52 -19.46 -14.81
CA ALA A 198 3.82 -19.81 -15.37
C ALA A 198 5.01 -19.36 -14.51
N GLN A 199 4.82 -18.38 -13.62
CA GLN A 199 5.89 -17.74 -12.85
C GLN A 199 5.58 -17.80 -11.34
N ASP A 200 6.45 -18.45 -10.55
CA ASP A 200 6.27 -18.54 -9.09
C ASP A 200 6.45 -17.20 -8.38
N ASN A 201 7.22 -16.29 -8.97
CA ASN A 201 7.42 -14.92 -8.52
C ASN A 201 6.69 -13.90 -9.41
N TYR A 202 5.56 -14.29 -10.01
CA TYR A 202 4.77 -13.41 -10.87
C TYR A 202 4.51 -12.06 -10.19
N SER A 203 4.83 -11.00 -10.91
CA SER A 203 4.54 -9.62 -10.53
C SER A 203 4.30 -8.81 -11.79
N SER A 204 3.24 -8.02 -11.77
CA SER A 204 2.83 -7.16 -12.87
C SER A 204 2.31 -5.84 -12.32
N SER A 205 2.48 -4.76 -13.08
CA SER A 205 1.99 -3.44 -12.71
C SER A 205 1.33 -2.81 -13.92
N THR A 206 0.14 -2.26 -13.73
CA THR A 206 -0.57 -1.48 -14.76
C THR A 206 -0.30 0.02 -14.62
N GLY A 207 0.57 0.41 -13.69
CA GLY A 207 0.86 1.81 -13.32
C GLY A 207 -0.05 2.34 -12.21
N TYR A 208 -1.28 1.82 -12.09
CA TYR A 208 -2.24 2.17 -11.04
C TYR A 208 -2.55 1.03 -10.08
N MET A 209 -2.24 -0.21 -10.47
CA MET A 209 -2.42 -1.39 -9.67
C MET A 209 -1.20 -2.29 -9.81
N ASN A 210 -0.83 -2.98 -8.73
CA ASN A 210 0.18 -4.03 -8.75
C ASN A 210 -0.49 -5.37 -8.47
N ILE A 211 -0.15 -6.39 -9.25
CA ILE A 211 -0.63 -7.75 -9.07
C ILE A 211 0.57 -8.64 -8.86
N ARG A 212 0.55 -9.44 -7.81
CA ARG A 212 1.61 -10.41 -7.55
C ARG A 212 1.05 -11.75 -7.11
N ARG A 213 1.88 -12.78 -7.26
CA ARG A 213 1.64 -14.09 -6.69
C ARG A 213 2.31 -14.22 -5.33
N GLU A 214 1.56 -14.73 -4.37
CA GLU A 214 2.07 -15.20 -3.09
C GLU A 214 1.78 -16.68 -2.95
N ASN A 215 2.72 -17.41 -2.35
CA ASN A 215 2.52 -18.82 -2.01
C ASN A 215 2.75 -18.95 -0.51
N ARG A 216 1.68 -19.15 0.27
CA ARG A 216 1.74 -19.35 1.72
C ARG A 216 1.14 -20.70 2.05
N ASN A 217 1.87 -21.56 2.79
CA ASN A 217 1.37 -22.89 3.21
C ASN A 217 0.83 -23.74 2.04
N ASN A 218 1.50 -23.72 0.89
CA ASN A 218 1.06 -24.37 -0.36
C ASN A 218 -0.28 -23.86 -0.94
N VAL A 219 -0.77 -22.71 -0.47
CA VAL A 219 -1.90 -22.00 -1.07
C VAL A 219 -1.36 -20.94 -2.01
N THR A 220 -1.74 -21.02 -3.28
CA THR A 220 -1.47 -19.97 -4.27
C THR A 220 -2.50 -18.87 -4.15
N THR A 221 -2.01 -17.67 -3.87
CA THR A 221 -2.81 -16.46 -3.63
C THR A 221 -2.42 -15.40 -4.66
N VAL A 222 -3.40 -14.76 -5.28
CA VAL A 222 -3.19 -13.54 -6.05
C VAL A 222 -3.39 -12.35 -5.12
N VAL A 223 -2.48 -11.38 -5.18
CA VAL A 223 -2.56 -10.14 -4.40
C VAL A 223 -2.61 -8.96 -5.36
N ALA A 224 -3.72 -8.24 -5.37
CA ALA A 224 -3.92 -7.01 -6.11
C ALA A 224 -3.87 -5.82 -5.16
N VAL A 225 -2.92 -4.91 -5.37
CA VAL A 225 -2.70 -3.71 -4.56
C VAL A 225 -3.06 -2.48 -5.36
N PHE A 226 -3.98 -1.68 -4.83
CA PHE A 226 -4.41 -0.38 -5.34
C PHE A 226 -3.77 0.74 -4.51
N PRO A 227 -2.58 1.25 -4.92
CA PRO A 227 -1.91 2.35 -4.24
C PRO A 227 -2.64 3.68 -4.46
N TRP A 228 -3.08 4.32 -3.38
CA TRP A 228 -3.68 5.64 -3.40
C TRP A 228 -2.87 6.64 -2.57
N GLY A 229 -1.87 7.27 -3.19
CA GLY A 229 -0.98 8.22 -2.52
C GLY A 229 -0.12 7.55 -1.44
N LYS A 230 -0.41 7.84 -0.15
CA LYS A 230 0.23 7.19 1.01
C LYS A 230 -0.61 6.06 1.62
N ALA A 231 -1.80 5.82 1.08
CA ALA A 231 -2.72 4.77 1.52
C ALA A 231 -2.81 3.67 0.44
N GLY A 232 -3.43 2.55 0.77
CA GLY A 232 -3.72 1.52 -0.21
C GLY A 232 -4.80 0.56 0.24
N VAL A 233 -5.34 -0.16 -0.74
CA VAL A 233 -6.19 -1.32 -0.52
C VAL A 233 -5.50 -2.52 -1.16
N SER A 234 -5.35 -3.60 -0.41
CA SER A 234 -4.83 -4.87 -0.88
C SER A 234 -5.96 -5.88 -0.87
N ILE A 235 -6.14 -6.56 -1.99
CA ILE A 235 -7.12 -7.61 -2.19
C ILE A 235 -6.35 -8.90 -2.42
N LYS A 236 -6.62 -9.91 -1.60
CA LYS A 236 -6.02 -11.23 -1.72
C LYS A 236 -7.11 -12.24 -2.02
N ASP A 237 -6.94 -12.96 -3.13
CA ASP A 237 -7.84 -14.04 -3.51
C ASP A 237 -7.05 -15.35 -3.60
N SER A 238 -7.61 -16.40 -3.03
CA SER A 238 -7.04 -17.75 -3.08
C SER A 238 -8.11 -18.81 -3.28
N LEU A 239 -7.68 -20.01 -3.67
CA LEU A 239 -8.60 -21.13 -3.87
C LEU A 239 -9.00 -21.74 -2.52
N GLY A 240 -10.30 -21.89 -2.32
CA GLY A 240 -10.90 -22.81 -1.35
C GLY A 240 -11.30 -24.13 -2.01
N VAL A 241 -12.11 -24.93 -1.32
CA VAL A 241 -12.69 -26.15 -1.89
C VAL A 241 -13.79 -25.76 -2.87
N LYS A 242 -13.50 -25.77 -4.18
CA LYS A 242 -14.43 -25.33 -5.24
C LYS A 242 -15.02 -23.92 -5.01
N SER A 243 -14.26 -23.04 -4.37
CA SER A 243 -14.67 -21.70 -3.98
C SER A 243 -13.47 -20.76 -4.01
N LEU A 244 -13.72 -19.46 -3.90
CA LEU A 244 -12.70 -18.44 -3.65
C LEU A 244 -12.75 -17.99 -2.19
N LYS A 245 -11.57 -17.75 -1.61
CA LYS A 245 -11.40 -17.05 -0.34
C LYS A 245 -10.94 -15.63 -0.65
N LEU A 246 -11.63 -14.66 -0.09
CA LEU A 246 -11.35 -13.24 -0.27
C LEU A 246 -10.88 -12.66 1.07
N GLU A 247 -9.73 -12.00 1.05
CA GLU A 247 -9.21 -11.19 2.13
C GLU A 247 -8.98 -9.77 1.60
N MET A 248 -9.33 -8.76 2.41
CA MET A 248 -9.14 -7.37 2.07
C MET A 248 -8.41 -6.67 3.22
N GLU A 249 -7.27 -6.08 2.90
CA GLU A 249 -6.52 -5.25 3.83
C GLU A 249 -6.66 -3.79 3.40
N VAL A 250 -7.06 -2.95 4.35
CA VAL A 250 -7.34 -1.53 4.11
C VAL A 250 -6.47 -0.71 5.05
N ASP A 251 -5.72 0.23 4.48
CA ASP A 251 -4.88 1.13 5.26
C ASP A 251 -5.70 1.92 6.29
N LYS A 252 -5.18 2.07 7.52
CA LYS A 252 -5.85 2.79 8.62
C LYS A 252 -6.21 4.24 8.27
N SER A 253 -5.50 4.88 7.34
CA SER A 253 -5.86 6.23 6.85
C SER A 253 -7.19 6.28 6.07
N LEU A 254 -7.73 5.13 5.68
CA LEU A 254 -9.05 4.97 5.07
C LEU A 254 -10.15 4.61 6.09
N GLN A 255 -9.85 4.66 7.39
CA GLN A 255 -10.85 4.56 8.45
C GLN A 255 -12.00 5.54 8.20
N ASP A 256 -13.23 5.11 8.49
CA ASP A 256 -14.49 5.83 8.25
C ASP A 256 -14.87 6.03 6.77
N ARG A 257 -14.09 5.50 5.81
CA ARG A 257 -14.31 5.72 4.36
C ARG A 257 -14.83 4.50 3.62
N THR A 258 -14.84 3.32 4.23
CA THR A 258 -15.39 2.10 3.62
C THR A 258 -16.90 2.03 3.83
N ARG A 259 -17.65 1.41 2.93
CA ARG A 259 -19.08 1.10 3.10
C ARG A 259 -19.38 -0.18 2.34
N GLY A 260 -20.20 -1.06 2.90
CA GLY A 260 -20.57 -2.30 2.23
C GLY A 260 -20.89 -3.42 3.19
N LEU A 261 -20.87 -4.65 2.67
CA LEU A 261 -21.06 -5.87 3.46
C LEU A 261 -19.95 -6.09 4.50
N LEU A 262 -18.78 -5.48 4.31
CA LEU A 262 -17.65 -5.52 5.26
C LEU A 262 -17.66 -4.37 6.27
N GLY A 263 -18.77 -3.63 6.39
CA GLY A 263 -18.92 -2.57 7.38
C GLY A 263 -18.38 -1.21 6.93
N ASN A 264 -18.15 -0.33 7.90
CA ASN A 264 -17.75 1.07 7.67
C ASN A 264 -16.31 1.40 8.11
N PHE A 265 -15.63 0.42 8.73
CA PHE A 265 -14.26 0.50 9.20
C PHE A 265 -14.02 1.73 10.09
N ASN A 266 -14.83 1.93 11.13
CA ASN A 266 -14.70 3.04 12.08
C ASN A 266 -14.24 2.60 13.49
N MET A 267 -13.90 1.32 13.67
CA MET A 267 -13.59 0.67 14.97
C MET A 267 -14.79 0.58 15.94
N ASN A 268 -16.01 0.86 15.49
CA ASN A 268 -17.24 0.74 16.26
C ASN A 268 -18.11 -0.39 15.71
N LYS A 269 -18.10 -1.53 16.39
CA LYS A 269 -18.94 -2.68 16.01
C LYS A 269 -20.45 -2.39 16.03
N ASN A 270 -20.87 -1.27 16.63
CA ASN A 270 -22.26 -0.91 16.85
C ASN A 270 -23.01 -0.30 15.67
N ASP A 271 -22.32 0.01 14.58
CA ASP A 271 -22.92 0.61 13.39
C ASP A 271 -22.50 -0.05 12.07
N GLU A 272 -22.05 -1.31 12.13
CA GLU A 272 -21.60 -2.07 10.97
C GLU A 272 -22.71 -2.31 9.94
N PHE A 273 -23.97 -2.44 10.39
CA PHE A 273 -25.14 -2.61 9.53
C PHE A 273 -25.69 -1.28 9.01
N GLN A 274 -24.84 -0.54 8.31
CA GLN A 274 -25.21 0.71 7.65
C GLN A 274 -25.71 0.48 6.21
N LEU A 275 -26.91 0.97 5.90
CA LEU A 275 -27.50 0.94 4.57
C LEU A 275 -26.86 1.96 3.62
N GLN A 276 -27.16 1.83 2.32
CA GLN A 276 -26.61 2.72 1.30
C GLN A 276 -27.02 4.18 1.45
N ASP A 277 -28.17 4.45 2.07
CA ASP A 277 -28.68 5.79 2.37
C ASP A 277 -28.08 6.38 3.66
N GLY A 278 -27.23 5.64 4.35
CA GLY A 278 -26.58 6.01 5.60
C GLY A 278 -27.33 5.58 6.87
N THR A 279 -28.53 5.00 6.75
CA THR A 279 -29.32 4.49 7.88
C THR A 279 -28.58 3.36 8.58
N VAL A 280 -28.45 3.43 9.90
CA VAL A 280 -27.83 2.37 10.71
C VAL A 280 -28.94 1.52 11.30
N LEU A 281 -28.87 0.20 11.05
CA LEU A 281 -29.81 -0.75 11.62
C LEU A 281 -29.41 -1.15 13.05
N SER A 282 -30.36 -1.73 13.79
CA SER A 282 -30.09 -2.32 15.11
C SER A 282 -28.99 -3.39 15.04
N GLN A 283 -28.23 -3.57 16.11
CA GLN A 283 -27.31 -4.71 16.24
C GLN A 283 -28.02 -6.01 16.63
N ASN A 284 -29.15 -5.93 17.33
CA ASN A 284 -29.88 -7.09 17.83
C ASN A 284 -30.83 -7.66 16.76
N LEU A 285 -30.32 -7.82 15.54
CA LEU A 285 -31.06 -8.42 14.44
C LEU A 285 -30.84 -9.92 14.41
N THR A 286 -31.89 -10.66 14.07
CA THR A 286 -31.73 -12.08 13.71
C THR A 286 -30.98 -12.20 12.40
N GLU A 287 -30.38 -13.37 12.15
CA GLU A 287 -29.69 -13.67 10.88
C GLU A 287 -30.60 -13.39 9.66
N ARG A 288 -31.87 -13.79 9.75
CA ARG A 288 -32.88 -13.51 8.72
C ARG A 288 -33.10 -12.02 8.50
N GLN A 289 -33.15 -11.23 9.58
CA GLN A 289 -33.27 -9.79 9.46
C GLN A 289 -32.00 -9.16 8.86
N ILE A 290 -30.81 -9.63 9.22
CA ILE A 290 -29.55 -9.17 8.60
C ILE A 290 -29.60 -9.45 7.09
N PHE A 291 -30.02 -10.64 6.67
CA PHE A 291 -30.11 -10.96 5.25
C PHE A 291 -31.10 -10.04 4.51
N TYR A 292 -32.34 -9.92 4.99
CA TYR A 292 -33.39 -9.19 4.28
C TYR A 292 -33.28 -7.66 4.37
N LEU A 293 -32.92 -7.14 5.53
CA LEU A 293 -32.89 -5.70 5.79
C LEU A 293 -31.55 -5.07 5.40
N PHE A 294 -30.45 -5.81 5.49
CA PHE A 294 -29.10 -5.31 5.18
C PHE A 294 -28.53 -5.92 3.91
N ALA A 295 -28.21 -7.22 3.89
CA ALA A 295 -27.43 -7.82 2.81
C ALA A 295 -28.10 -7.72 1.43
N LYS A 296 -29.42 -7.96 1.34
CA LYS A 296 -30.17 -7.82 0.08
C LYS A 296 -30.13 -6.41 -0.50
N THR A 297 -29.96 -5.37 0.32
CA THR A 297 -29.85 -3.98 -0.18
C THR A 297 -28.56 -3.72 -0.93
N TYR A 298 -27.55 -4.58 -0.78
CA TYR A 298 -26.27 -4.52 -1.49
C TYR A 298 -26.23 -5.41 -2.75
N VAL A 299 -27.31 -6.11 -3.06
CA VAL A 299 -27.44 -6.93 -4.29
C VAL A 299 -28.08 -6.09 -5.39
N SER A 300 -27.31 -5.77 -6.44
CA SER A 300 -27.82 -5.10 -7.64
C SER A 300 -27.22 -5.74 -8.90
N PRO A 301 -28.01 -6.47 -9.72
CA PRO A 301 -27.55 -7.02 -10.99
C PRO A 301 -27.23 -5.96 -12.05
N ALA A 302 -27.82 -4.76 -11.94
CA ALA A 302 -27.69 -3.69 -12.93
C ALA A 302 -26.31 -3.01 -12.91
N ASP A 303 -25.52 -3.22 -11.85
CA ASP A 303 -24.25 -2.52 -11.61
C ASP A 303 -23.05 -3.48 -11.61
N SER A 304 -23.10 -4.54 -12.42
CA SER A 304 -21.98 -5.49 -12.53
C SER A 304 -20.77 -4.83 -13.18
N ILE A 305 -19.60 -5.02 -12.56
CA ILE A 305 -18.30 -4.57 -13.09
C ILE A 305 -17.48 -5.73 -13.65
N PHE A 306 -18.01 -6.96 -13.58
CA PHE A 306 -17.38 -8.13 -14.16
C PHE A 306 -17.39 -8.05 -15.69
N ASN A 307 -16.23 -8.30 -16.28
CA ASN A 307 -16.08 -8.58 -17.70
C ASN A 307 -16.39 -10.07 -17.94
N PHE A 308 -17.52 -10.35 -18.57
CA PHE A 308 -17.93 -11.71 -18.88
C PHE A 308 -17.50 -12.06 -20.30
N VAL A 309 -16.60 -13.04 -20.43
CA VAL A 309 -16.20 -13.59 -21.73
C VAL A 309 -17.37 -14.32 -22.42
N ASP A 310 -18.34 -14.81 -21.64
CA ASP A 310 -19.57 -15.46 -22.13
C ASP A 310 -20.82 -14.73 -21.62
N GLU A 311 -21.61 -14.18 -22.55
CA GLU A 311 -22.88 -13.49 -22.26
C GLU A 311 -23.92 -14.40 -21.57
N ASN A 312 -23.88 -15.72 -21.74
CA ASN A 312 -24.82 -16.62 -21.04
C ASN A 312 -24.51 -16.76 -19.55
N VAL A 313 -23.24 -16.60 -19.15
CA VAL A 313 -22.79 -16.62 -17.76
C VAL A 313 -23.18 -15.32 -17.05
N SER A 314 -23.38 -14.22 -17.80
CA SER A 314 -23.70 -12.89 -17.28
C SER A 314 -25.13 -12.74 -16.73
N ARG A 315 -26.06 -13.66 -17.02
CA ARG A 315 -27.50 -13.50 -16.74
C ARG A 315 -28.09 -14.40 -15.66
N ILE A 316 -27.35 -15.34 -15.10
CA ILE A 316 -27.85 -16.18 -14.00
C ILE A 316 -27.66 -15.43 -12.68
N ALA A 317 -28.41 -14.34 -12.53
CA ALA A 317 -28.73 -13.85 -11.20
C ALA A 317 -29.74 -14.84 -10.62
N CYS A 318 -29.37 -15.58 -9.58
CA CYS A 318 -30.31 -16.36 -8.78
C CYS A 318 -31.23 -15.39 -8.03
N GLN A 319 -32.19 -14.75 -8.73
CA GLN A 319 -32.99 -13.64 -8.20
C GLN A 319 -33.87 -14.07 -7.01
N ASN A 320 -34.07 -15.37 -6.79
CA ASN A 320 -35.01 -15.92 -5.81
C ASN A 320 -34.40 -16.99 -4.90
N MET A 321 -33.07 -17.01 -4.71
CA MET A 321 -32.45 -17.94 -3.76
C MET A 321 -32.51 -17.37 -2.34
N GLU A 322 -33.11 -18.11 -1.43
CA GLU A 322 -33.12 -17.83 0.01
C GLU A 322 -32.14 -18.79 0.70
N PRO A 323 -31.19 -18.28 1.51
CA PRO A 323 -30.30 -19.13 2.29
C PRO A 323 -31.08 -19.86 3.39
N ILE A 324 -30.52 -20.96 3.87
CA ILE A 324 -31.01 -21.64 5.07
C ILE A 324 -30.41 -20.90 6.27
N PHE A 325 -31.26 -20.55 7.24
CA PHE A 325 -30.87 -19.86 8.46
C PHE A 325 -30.61 -20.85 9.59
N ARG A 326 -29.82 -20.43 10.59
CA ARG A 326 -29.41 -21.33 11.69
C ARG A 326 -30.57 -21.91 12.49
N ASP A 327 -31.66 -21.17 12.63
CA ASP A 327 -32.87 -21.59 13.34
C ASP A 327 -33.67 -22.68 12.60
N GLU A 328 -33.33 -22.95 11.33
CA GLU A 328 -33.95 -23.98 10.50
C GLU A 328 -33.15 -25.30 10.50
N PHE A 329 -31.97 -25.34 11.14
CA PHE A 329 -31.14 -26.54 11.19
C PHE A 329 -31.77 -27.65 12.02
N ASN A 330 -31.66 -28.89 11.52
CA ASN A 330 -32.04 -30.06 12.30
C ASN A 330 -31.14 -30.18 13.54
N PRO A 331 -31.70 -30.40 14.76
CA PRO A 331 -30.90 -30.48 15.99
C PRO A 331 -29.82 -31.57 15.97
N ALA A 332 -30.06 -32.70 15.31
CA ALA A 332 -29.08 -33.79 15.21
C ALA A 332 -27.92 -33.41 14.28
N ASP A 333 -28.21 -32.70 13.18
CA ASP A 333 -27.19 -32.22 12.26
C ASP A 333 -26.35 -31.12 12.90
N LEU A 334 -27.01 -30.21 13.62
CA LEU A 334 -26.33 -29.16 14.39
C LEU A 334 -25.42 -29.75 15.47
N SER A 335 -25.86 -30.79 16.20
CA SER A 335 -25.03 -31.44 17.21
C SER A 335 -23.76 -32.04 16.60
N ARG A 336 -23.86 -32.71 15.45
CA ARG A 336 -22.70 -33.28 14.74
C ARG A 336 -21.76 -32.20 14.21
N ALA A 337 -22.32 -31.14 13.63
CA ALA A 337 -21.54 -30.02 13.14
C ALA A 337 -20.80 -29.30 14.27
N VAL A 338 -21.43 -29.09 15.43
CA VAL A 338 -20.80 -28.48 16.62
C VAL A 338 -19.69 -29.39 17.19
N GLU A 339 -19.88 -30.70 17.19
CA GLU A 339 -18.84 -31.65 17.61
C GLU A 339 -17.60 -31.56 16.70
N PHE A 340 -17.80 -31.37 15.39
CA PHE A 340 -16.71 -31.26 14.42
C PHE A 340 -16.04 -29.86 14.40
N CYS A 341 -16.85 -28.80 14.37
CA CYS A 341 -16.41 -27.42 14.16
C CYS A 341 -16.09 -26.65 15.45
N GLY A 342 -16.61 -27.10 16.60
CA GLY A 342 -16.76 -26.26 17.78
C GLY A 342 -17.99 -25.34 17.69
N ASN A 343 -18.48 -24.85 18.83
CA ASN A 343 -19.73 -24.09 18.90
C ASN A 343 -19.62 -22.62 18.45
N GLN A 344 -18.41 -22.08 18.32
CA GLN A 344 -18.13 -20.68 17.97
C GLN A 344 -17.75 -20.47 16.50
N ASN A 345 -17.57 -21.55 15.73
CA ASN A 345 -17.17 -21.46 14.32
C ASN A 345 -18.39 -21.64 13.41
N ASP A 346 -19.20 -20.59 13.31
CA ASP A 346 -20.45 -20.62 12.54
C ASP A 346 -20.20 -20.90 11.07
N ALA A 347 -19.12 -20.36 10.48
CA ALA A 347 -18.79 -20.61 9.08
C ALA A 347 -18.59 -22.11 8.80
N CYS A 348 -17.80 -22.81 9.64
CA CYS A 348 -17.63 -24.26 9.54
C CYS A 348 -18.95 -25.01 9.78
N ILE A 349 -19.76 -24.62 10.77
CA ILE A 349 -21.03 -25.29 11.09
C ILE A 349 -21.97 -25.24 9.87
N PHE A 350 -22.12 -24.06 9.28
CA PHE A 350 -22.96 -23.85 8.09
C PHE A 350 -22.46 -24.71 6.93
N ASP A 351 -21.16 -24.66 6.64
CA ASP A 351 -20.59 -25.41 5.52
C ASP A 351 -20.69 -26.92 5.73
N TYR A 352 -20.50 -27.41 6.96
CA TYR A 352 -20.68 -28.83 7.31
C TYR A 352 -22.12 -29.29 7.03
N ILE A 353 -23.11 -28.56 7.55
CA ILE A 353 -24.53 -28.94 7.43
C ILE A 353 -24.99 -28.83 5.97
N LEU A 354 -24.61 -27.76 5.28
CA LEU A 354 -25.15 -27.43 3.97
C LEU A 354 -24.50 -28.24 2.84
N THR A 355 -23.22 -28.59 2.97
CA THR A 355 -22.50 -29.38 1.95
C THR A 355 -22.42 -30.87 2.31
N GLY A 356 -22.45 -31.22 3.60
CA GLY A 356 -22.11 -32.56 4.07
C GLY A 356 -20.66 -32.97 3.75
N ASP A 357 -19.80 -32.01 3.44
CA ASP A 357 -18.39 -32.21 3.10
C ASP A 357 -17.48 -31.72 4.25
N GLU A 358 -16.94 -32.66 4.99
CA GLU A 358 -16.03 -32.39 6.11
C GLU A 358 -14.74 -31.69 5.66
N THR A 359 -14.28 -31.92 4.43
CA THR A 359 -13.08 -31.26 3.89
C THR A 359 -13.37 -29.80 3.59
N PHE A 360 -14.55 -29.50 3.06
CA PHE A 360 -15.00 -28.13 2.86
C PHE A 360 -15.13 -27.41 4.20
N ALA A 361 -15.86 -28.00 5.16
CA ALA A 361 -16.06 -27.41 6.48
C ALA A 361 -14.73 -27.17 7.21
N GLN A 362 -13.79 -28.13 7.13
CA GLN A 362 -12.45 -28.00 7.68
C GLN A 362 -11.68 -26.83 7.03
N ASN A 363 -11.75 -26.69 5.71
CA ASN A 363 -11.10 -25.59 5.00
C ASN A 363 -11.62 -24.22 5.46
N THR A 364 -12.92 -24.10 5.71
CA THR A 364 -13.53 -22.88 6.25
C THR A 364 -13.10 -22.63 7.70
N ARG A 365 -13.10 -23.68 8.54
CA ARG A 365 -12.62 -23.60 9.93
C ARG A 365 -11.19 -23.05 9.99
N ASP A 366 -10.30 -23.61 9.18
CA ASP A 366 -8.89 -23.23 9.16
C ASP A 366 -8.71 -21.80 8.64
N SER A 367 -9.54 -21.37 7.69
CA SER A 367 -9.54 -19.99 7.18
C SER A 367 -9.99 -18.99 8.25
N GLN A 368 -11.00 -19.32 9.06
CA GLN A 368 -11.43 -18.46 10.16
C GLN A 368 -10.33 -18.34 11.23
N ASN A 369 -9.71 -19.47 11.60
CA ASN A 369 -8.62 -19.48 12.58
C ASN A 369 -7.41 -18.67 12.08
N GLU A 370 -7.07 -18.77 10.79
CA GLU A 370 -6.00 -17.96 10.18
C GLU A 370 -6.33 -16.47 10.22
N MET A 371 -7.58 -16.09 9.91
CA MET A 371 -8.02 -14.69 9.96
C MET A 371 -7.99 -14.14 11.39
N GLU A 372 -8.41 -14.92 12.39
CA GLU A 372 -8.33 -14.53 13.80
C GLU A 372 -6.88 -14.31 14.24
N ALA A 373 -5.95 -15.16 13.80
CA ALA A 373 -4.52 -15.00 14.07
C ALA A 373 -3.93 -13.75 13.36
N ILE A 374 -4.34 -13.46 12.12
CA ILE A 374 -3.96 -12.24 11.40
C ILE A 374 -4.45 -11.00 12.15
N MET A 375 -5.72 -10.99 12.57
CA MET A 375 -6.30 -9.88 13.33
C MET A 375 -5.59 -9.65 14.66
N GLN A 376 -5.20 -10.71 15.37
CA GLN A 376 -4.38 -10.60 16.59
C GLN A 376 -3.01 -10.00 16.27
N SER A 377 -2.34 -10.47 15.22
CA SER A 377 -1.06 -9.93 14.78
C SER A 377 -1.13 -8.47 14.34
N LEU A 378 -2.23 -8.04 13.72
CA LEU A 378 -2.42 -6.65 13.29
C LEU A 378 -2.70 -5.69 14.45
N ASN A 379 -3.29 -6.21 15.54
CA ASN A 379 -3.51 -5.45 16.76
C ASN A 379 -2.25 -5.40 17.65
N ASN A 380 -1.25 -6.24 17.38
CA ASN A 380 -0.02 -6.26 18.14
C ASN A 380 0.79 -4.98 17.92
N THR A 381 1.20 -4.36 19.01
CA THR A 381 1.97 -3.12 19.04
C THR A 381 3.46 -3.42 19.25
N SER A 382 4.34 -2.55 18.75
CA SER A 382 5.77 -2.74 19.00
C SER A 382 6.10 -2.40 20.45
N PRO A 383 6.97 -3.19 21.12
CA PRO A 383 7.37 -2.89 22.49
C PRO A 383 8.13 -1.58 22.56
N THR A 384 7.92 -0.84 23.65
CA THR A 384 8.69 0.37 23.96
C THR A 384 9.94 0.00 24.75
N LEU A 385 11.09 0.58 24.39
CA LEU A 385 12.36 0.30 25.05
C LEU A 385 12.74 1.44 26.00
N GLU A 386 13.00 1.10 27.25
CA GLU A 386 13.52 2.00 28.27
C GLU A 386 14.93 1.55 28.69
N LEU A 387 15.89 2.48 28.67
CA LEU A 387 17.26 2.20 29.11
C LEU A 387 17.46 2.66 30.55
N ILE A 388 17.71 1.71 31.45
CA ILE A 388 18.11 1.97 32.83
C ILE A 388 19.64 1.86 32.89
N ILE A 389 20.29 3.02 33.04
CA ILE A 389 21.75 3.13 33.10
C ILE A 389 22.17 3.36 34.54
N TRP A 390 22.98 2.44 35.07
CA TRP A 390 23.38 2.44 36.49
C TRP A 390 24.57 3.35 36.77
N SER A 391 25.40 3.64 35.76
CA SER A 391 26.53 4.57 35.84
C SER A 391 27.11 4.90 34.44
N GLY A 392 27.97 5.91 34.35
CA GLY A 392 28.73 6.20 33.13
C GLY A 392 27.99 7.00 32.06
N PHE A 393 26.87 7.66 32.36
CA PHE A 393 26.21 8.54 31.39
C PHE A 393 26.60 10.01 31.60
N SER A 394 27.15 10.65 30.57
CA SER A 394 27.52 12.07 30.59
C SER A 394 27.31 12.69 29.21
N ASN A 395 26.72 13.88 29.15
CA ASN A 395 26.44 14.60 27.90
C ASN A 395 25.71 13.77 26.83
N ASN A 396 24.68 13.02 27.23
CA ASN A 396 23.91 12.16 26.34
C ASN A 396 24.73 11.03 25.67
N ARG A 397 25.87 10.66 26.28
CA ARG A 397 26.75 9.60 25.82
C ARG A 397 27.05 8.64 26.95
N TRP A 398 27.14 7.37 26.57
CA TRP A 398 27.66 6.35 27.46
C TRP A 398 29.19 6.37 27.44
N VAL A 399 29.77 6.60 28.61
CA VAL A 399 31.20 6.72 28.86
C VAL A 399 31.66 5.43 29.51
N VAL A 400 32.57 4.76 28.81
CA VAL A 400 33.14 3.48 29.21
C VAL A 400 34.64 3.64 29.42
N TYR A 401 35.19 2.91 30.39
CA TYR A 401 36.61 2.92 30.69
C TYR A 401 37.20 1.55 30.38
N GLU A 402 38.42 1.55 29.86
CA GLU A 402 39.12 0.32 29.48
C GLU A 402 39.18 -0.68 30.64
N LEU A 403 38.93 -1.97 30.34
CA LEU A 403 38.95 -3.09 31.30
C LEU A 403 37.93 -2.97 32.45
N ILE A 404 37.02 -2.00 32.39
CA ILE A 404 35.93 -1.86 33.35
C ILE A 404 34.65 -2.36 32.69
N THR A 405 34.18 -3.53 33.13
CA THR A 405 32.88 -4.06 32.74
C THR A 405 31.78 -3.09 33.17
N ILE A 406 30.89 -2.78 32.24
CA ILE A 406 29.74 -1.92 32.51
C ILE A 406 28.46 -2.61 32.07
N THR A 407 27.38 -2.35 32.80
CA THR A 407 26.07 -2.92 32.55
C THR A 407 25.04 -1.84 32.31
N ILE A 408 24.19 -2.06 31.32
CA ILE A 408 22.94 -1.34 31.14
C ILE A 408 21.80 -2.34 31.22
N GLN A 409 20.65 -1.87 31.65
CA GLN A 409 19.44 -2.66 31.67
C GLN A 409 18.49 -2.08 30.61
N VAL A 410 18.16 -2.89 29.62
CA VAL A 410 17.09 -2.60 28.67
C VAL A 410 15.81 -3.19 29.25
N VAL A 411 14.79 -2.36 29.40
CA VAL A 411 13.46 -2.78 29.82
C VAL A 411 12.53 -2.55 28.64
N ALA A 412 12.08 -3.63 28.02
CA ALA A 412 10.99 -3.59 27.07
C ALA A 412 9.67 -3.59 27.83
N ARG A 413 8.77 -2.67 27.46
CA ARG A 413 7.38 -2.66 27.88
C ARG A 413 6.52 -2.85 26.65
N ASP A 414 5.85 -3.98 26.63
CA ASP A 414 4.87 -4.32 25.62
C ASP A 414 3.46 -4.01 26.19
N GLU A 415 2.65 -3.25 25.46
CA GLU A 415 1.30 -2.89 25.93
C GLU A 415 0.31 -4.06 25.80
N ASP A 416 0.60 -5.02 24.92
CA ASP A 416 -0.24 -6.19 24.65
C ASP A 416 0.10 -7.38 25.58
N GLY A 417 1.24 -7.30 26.28
CA GLY A 417 1.69 -8.28 27.27
C GLY A 417 2.46 -9.45 26.66
N ASP A 418 3.00 -9.26 25.46
CA ASP A 418 3.79 -10.27 24.76
C ASP A 418 5.16 -10.51 25.42
N ASP A 419 5.66 -11.74 25.27
CA ASP A 419 7.01 -12.09 25.72
C ASP A 419 8.07 -11.44 24.80
N VAL A 420 8.83 -10.50 25.36
CA VAL A 420 9.91 -9.82 24.62
C VAL A 420 11.24 -10.56 24.81
N MET A 421 11.84 -10.96 23.69
CA MET A 421 13.17 -11.54 23.65
C MET A 421 14.23 -10.50 23.25
N TYR A 422 15.36 -10.51 23.94
CA TYR A 422 16.50 -9.63 23.66
C TYR A 422 17.60 -10.41 22.95
N GLU A 423 18.09 -9.86 21.83
CA GLU A 423 19.19 -10.43 21.05
C GLU A 423 20.16 -9.31 20.64
N LEU A 424 21.46 -9.64 20.54
CA LEU A 424 22.47 -8.72 20.06
C LEU A 424 22.49 -8.73 18.53
N VAL A 425 22.37 -7.56 17.89
CA VAL A 425 22.50 -7.47 16.44
C VAL A 425 23.98 -7.44 16.07
N GLY A 426 24.53 -8.60 15.74
CA GLY A 426 25.92 -8.81 15.31
C GLY A 426 26.77 -9.59 16.32
N ASP A 427 27.87 -10.17 15.84
CA ASP A 427 28.80 -10.90 16.70
C ASP A 427 29.72 -9.92 17.44
N SER A 428 29.74 -10.01 18.77
CA SER A 428 30.64 -9.23 19.62
C SER A 428 31.13 -10.07 20.80
N ASP A 429 32.42 -10.38 20.83
CA ASP A 429 33.06 -11.06 21.96
C ASP A 429 33.11 -10.20 23.24
N GLN A 430 32.78 -8.90 23.09
CA GLN A 430 32.86 -7.90 24.15
C GLN A 430 31.50 -7.52 24.71
N THR A 431 30.41 -7.97 24.09
CA THR A 431 29.05 -7.59 24.51
C THR A 431 28.19 -8.83 24.65
N THR A 432 27.54 -8.97 25.80
CA THR A 432 26.57 -10.03 26.03
C THR A 432 25.24 -9.43 26.43
N VAL A 433 24.16 -10.07 26.00
CA VAL A 433 22.80 -9.73 26.41
C VAL A 433 22.16 -10.95 27.07
N SER A 434 21.57 -10.76 28.24
CA SER A 434 20.80 -11.79 28.93
C SER A 434 19.32 -11.73 28.56
N GLN A 435 18.58 -12.82 28.83
CA GLN A 435 17.14 -12.92 28.52
C GLN A 435 16.27 -11.88 29.25
N ASN A 436 16.75 -11.33 30.38
CA ASN A 436 16.06 -10.25 31.09
C ASN A 436 16.45 -8.85 30.58
N GLY A 437 17.19 -8.72 29.46
CA GLY A 437 17.57 -7.43 28.88
C GLY A 437 18.77 -6.75 29.52
N THR A 438 19.54 -7.43 30.39
CA THR A 438 20.80 -6.88 30.89
C THR A 438 21.88 -7.00 29.80
N VAL A 439 22.40 -5.86 29.34
CA VAL A 439 23.52 -5.81 28.40
C VAL A 439 24.80 -5.55 29.18
N THR A 440 25.77 -6.43 29.03
CA THR A 440 27.09 -6.32 29.65
C THR A 440 28.11 -6.03 28.56
N TYR A 441 28.87 -4.95 28.72
CA TYR A 441 29.92 -4.56 27.79
C TYR A 441 31.28 -4.56 28.49
N PHE A 442 32.27 -5.17 27.84
CA PHE A 442 33.66 -5.24 28.28
C PHE A 442 34.58 -4.50 27.28
N PRO A 443 34.96 -3.24 27.56
CA PRO A 443 35.74 -2.43 26.63
C PRO A 443 37.20 -2.90 26.52
N SER A 444 37.72 -3.03 25.29
CA SER A 444 39.15 -3.31 25.02
C SER A 444 39.77 -2.33 24.02
N LEU A 445 41.09 -2.09 24.13
CA LEU A 445 41.84 -1.20 23.24
C LEU A 445 41.97 -1.67 21.78
N GLN A 446 41.65 -2.94 21.47
CA GLN A 446 41.87 -3.51 20.14
C GLN A 446 40.68 -3.35 19.18
N SER A 447 39.54 -2.86 19.67
CA SER A 447 38.35 -2.60 18.85
C SER A 447 37.59 -1.39 19.38
N LEU A 448 37.57 -0.31 18.60
CA LEU A 448 36.68 0.82 18.85
C LEU A 448 35.25 0.39 18.52
N PRO A 449 34.28 0.45 19.46
CA PRO A 449 32.91 0.06 19.17
C PRO A 449 32.24 1.09 18.28
N VAL A 450 31.55 0.63 17.25
CA VAL A 450 30.46 1.38 16.62
C VAL A 450 29.18 0.75 17.17
N LEU A 451 28.50 1.44 18.08
CA LEU A 451 27.14 1.08 18.49
C LEU A 451 26.18 1.80 17.54
N GLY A 452 25.45 1.02 16.74
CA GLY A 452 24.40 1.49 15.83
C GLY A 452 23.03 1.41 16.49
#